data_AF-X0SS44-F1
#
_entry.id   AF-X0SS44-F1
#
_cell.length_a   1.000
_cell.length_b   1.000
_cell.length_c   1.000
_cell.angle_alpha   90.00
_cell.angle_beta   90.00
_cell.angle_gamma   90.00
#
_symmetry.space_group_name_H-M   'P 1'
#
loop_
_entity.id
_entity.type
_entity.pdbx_description
1 polymer ?
#
loop_
_entity_poly.entity_id
_entity_poly.type
_entity_poly.pdbx_seq_one_letter_code
_entity_poly.pdbx_strand_id
1 'polypeptide(L)'
;KSSETKINLVGHSMGGLVSRAYANRYGDEKIEKVVTVGSPHKGVLESYYAWEGGRIDNALFWEFVGKRLFLKIQEKNFHTAKRTVNEMIPSTQEMLPIFDFLKNPDGSIKDVNSMVEKNEYLKNLLDTESFKEKLVTIYGKEDNPGKDTVEYYNVEERTYLDKLRGLWVDGHPTGKEYTPDGDLTVLGKSAAMTDASSNPEVVGNHTKIVQTTEGIQEILDALDIIGATPIIDGIPTPPRNPSLICMAHSPVNIKVTAPDDKQAGHNAVNLIDKAIYSAKDKLIVIPEAEKGEYQIELAGTDQGVYNLEIGQLTENGDQWQTIKGKITDEEIVSLNLDFDPQSPKMNPLKDETGEVFLNLAKQQLEELAQYAWDHTSPASTQRRLHYYTNQVIRRLDRALYYFDQERYYLASRYVFSSLVFNYRLRLTINQFLKHDRIGPEKAIYLKNELEEIGKMISSAWVNIYKSADKKILL
;
A
#
# COMPACT_ATOMS: atom_id res chain seq x y z
N LYS A 1 11.59 -42.69 -17.48
CA LYS A 1 10.26 -42.03 -17.46
C LYS A 1 9.70 -42.19 -18.87
N SER A 2 8.59 -42.92 -19.04
CA SER A 2 8.03 -43.15 -20.39
C SER A 2 7.50 -41.83 -20.97
N SER A 3 7.49 -41.73 -22.28
CA SER A 3 7.04 -40.56 -23.06
C SER A 3 5.53 -40.29 -23.00
N GLU A 4 4.79 -40.94 -22.09
CA GLU A 4 3.31 -40.92 -22.03
C GLU A 4 2.74 -40.37 -20.71
N THR A 5 3.57 -39.99 -19.73
CA THR A 5 3.03 -39.45 -18.47
C THR A 5 2.49 -38.03 -18.69
N LYS A 6 1.17 -37.87 -18.57
CA LYS A 6 0.50 -36.57 -18.51
C LYS A 6 0.39 -36.05 -17.07
N ILE A 7 0.19 -34.74 -16.93
CA ILE A 7 0.05 -34.08 -15.64
C ILE A 7 -1.25 -33.28 -15.56
N ASN A 8 -1.76 -33.10 -14.34
CA ASN A 8 -2.82 -32.14 -14.04
C ASN A 8 -2.20 -30.82 -13.59
N LEU A 9 -2.71 -29.71 -14.10
CA LEU A 9 -2.35 -28.37 -13.67
C LEU A 9 -3.47 -27.83 -12.80
N VAL A 10 -3.16 -27.44 -11.56
CA VAL A 10 -4.11 -26.77 -10.66
C VAL A 10 -3.54 -25.40 -10.32
N GLY A 11 -4.29 -24.35 -10.62
CA GLY A 11 -3.86 -22.97 -10.41
C GLY A 11 -4.92 -22.14 -9.73
N HIS A 12 -4.57 -21.53 -8.60
CA HIS A 12 -5.42 -20.55 -7.91
C HIS A 12 -5.07 -19.13 -8.35
N SER A 13 -6.07 -18.25 -8.49
CA SER A 13 -5.88 -16.85 -8.83
C SER A 13 -5.00 -16.68 -10.08
N MET A 14 -3.92 -15.90 -10.02
CA MET A 14 -2.97 -15.73 -11.12
C MET A 14 -2.30 -17.06 -11.56
N GLY A 15 -2.16 -18.05 -10.66
CA GLY A 15 -1.60 -19.37 -11.00
C GLY A 15 -2.43 -20.14 -12.04
N GLY A 16 -3.74 -19.92 -12.09
CA GLY A 16 -4.58 -20.51 -13.14
C GLY A 16 -4.40 -19.83 -14.50
N LEU A 17 -4.11 -18.52 -14.53
CA LEU A 17 -3.69 -17.84 -15.76
C LEU A 17 -2.36 -18.37 -16.28
N VAL A 18 -1.40 -18.63 -15.39
CA VAL A 18 -0.12 -19.27 -15.75
C VAL A 18 -0.36 -20.66 -16.34
N SER A 19 -1.26 -21.45 -15.74
CA SER A 19 -1.59 -22.79 -16.23
C SER A 19 -2.23 -22.75 -17.63
N ARG A 20 -3.18 -21.83 -17.86
CA ARG A 20 -3.78 -21.61 -19.18
C ARG A 20 -2.76 -21.12 -20.20
N ALA A 21 -1.90 -20.17 -19.83
CA ALA A 21 -0.86 -19.66 -20.71
C ALA A 21 0.14 -20.73 -21.10
N TYR A 22 0.50 -21.62 -20.18
CA TYR A 22 1.33 -22.77 -20.48
C TYR A 22 0.66 -23.71 -21.49
N ALA A 23 -0.60 -24.09 -21.26
CA ALA A 23 -1.35 -24.96 -22.17
C ALA A 23 -1.52 -24.35 -23.57
N ASN A 24 -1.86 -23.06 -23.64
CA ASN A 24 -2.02 -22.33 -24.91
C ASN A 24 -0.69 -22.25 -25.68
N ARG A 25 0.42 -21.95 -25.00
CA ARG A 25 1.73 -21.75 -25.64
C ARG A 25 2.45 -23.03 -26.06
N TYR A 26 2.37 -24.08 -25.24
CA TYR A 26 3.16 -25.30 -25.42
C TYR A 26 2.32 -26.50 -25.88
N GLY A 27 1.01 -26.33 -26.03
CA GLY A 27 0.08 -27.40 -26.33
C GLY A 27 -0.30 -28.23 -25.10
N ASP A 28 -1.24 -29.14 -25.31
CA ASP A 28 -1.91 -29.91 -24.26
C ASP A 28 -1.54 -31.40 -24.28
N GLU A 29 -0.58 -31.81 -25.12
CA GLU A 29 -0.16 -33.21 -25.29
C GLU A 29 0.26 -33.88 -23.96
N LYS A 30 0.91 -33.11 -23.08
CA LYS A 30 1.37 -33.56 -21.76
C LYS A 30 0.41 -33.19 -20.63
N ILE A 31 -0.73 -32.59 -20.96
CA ILE A 31 -1.69 -32.07 -20.00
C ILE A 31 -2.92 -32.97 -20.03
N GLU A 32 -3.30 -33.48 -18.86
CA GLU A 32 -4.54 -34.24 -18.69
C GLU A 32 -5.70 -33.29 -18.37
N LYS A 33 -5.56 -32.45 -17.34
CA LYS A 33 -6.52 -31.38 -17.00
C LYS A 33 -5.84 -30.07 -16.62
N VAL A 34 -6.55 -28.97 -16.85
CA VAL A 34 -6.25 -27.63 -16.34
C VAL A 34 -7.41 -27.21 -15.45
N VAL A 35 -7.20 -27.19 -14.14
CA VAL A 35 -8.17 -26.74 -13.14
C VAL A 35 -7.75 -25.38 -12.63
N THR A 36 -8.58 -24.37 -12.84
CA THR A 36 -8.32 -23.01 -12.33
C THR A 36 -9.34 -22.65 -11.27
N VAL A 37 -8.92 -22.00 -10.19
CA VAL A 37 -9.78 -21.67 -9.05
C VAL A 37 -9.71 -20.17 -8.78
N GLY A 38 -10.83 -19.46 -8.94
CA GLY A 38 -10.92 -17.99 -8.77
C GLY A 38 -10.00 -17.21 -9.71
N SER A 39 -9.60 -17.77 -10.85
CA SER A 39 -8.64 -17.12 -11.75
C SER A 39 -9.29 -16.01 -12.57
N PRO A 40 -8.73 -14.78 -12.62
CA PRO A 40 -9.34 -13.67 -13.35
C PRO A 40 -9.09 -13.76 -14.85
N HIS A 41 -9.76 -14.70 -15.54
CA HIS A 41 -9.56 -14.96 -16.97
C HIS A 41 -9.85 -13.76 -17.87
N LYS A 42 -10.71 -12.83 -17.42
CA LYS A 42 -10.99 -11.57 -18.11
C LYS A 42 -10.48 -10.34 -17.34
N GLY A 43 -9.57 -10.54 -16.40
CA GLY A 43 -8.96 -9.49 -15.57
C GLY A 43 -9.74 -9.19 -14.28
N VAL A 44 -9.20 -8.29 -13.48
CA VAL A 44 -9.70 -7.96 -12.13
C VAL A 44 -9.67 -6.47 -11.92
N LEU A 45 -10.71 -5.89 -11.31
CA LEU A 45 -10.88 -4.44 -11.25
C LEU A 45 -9.78 -3.76 -10.43
N GLU A 46 -9.33 -4.36 -9.33
CA GLU A 46 -8.29 -3.80 -8.45
C GLU A 46 -6.98 -3.50 -9.18
N SER A 47 -6.70 -4.21 -10.29
CA SER A 47 -5.52 -3.95 -11.11
C SER A 47 -5.54 -2.55 -11.74
N TYR A 48 -6.72 -1.96 -11.98
CA TYR A 48 -6.86 -0.57 -12.46
C TYR A 48 -6.32 0.43 -11.43
N TYR A 49 -6.67 0.24 -10.16
CA TYR A 49 -6.16 1.09 -9.07
C TYR A 49 -4.65 1.00 -8.94
N ALA A 50 -4.11 -0.21 -9.04
CA ALA A 50 -2.68 -0.44 -8.95
C ALA A 50 -1.94 0.13 -10.16
N TRP A 51 -2.38 -0.19 -11.37
CA TRP A 51 -1.73 0.18 -12.62
C TRP A 51 -1.79 1.68 -12.93
N GLU A 52 -2.98 2.28 -12.82
CA GLU A 52 -3.19 3.68 -13.19
C GLU A 52 -3.06 4.65 -12.01
N GLY A 53 -3.30 4.18 -10.79
CA GLY A 53 -3.26 5.00 -9.59
C GLY A 53 -2.00 4.81 -8.74
N GLY A 54 -1.29 3.69 -8.90
CA GLY A 54 -0.31 3.26 -7.90
C GLY A 54 -0.96 3.02 -6.53
N ARG A 55 -2.26 2.72 -6.52
CA ARG A 55 -3.04 2.54 -5.30
C ARG A 55 -3.41 1.08 -5.15
N ILE A 56 -3.38 0.60 -3.92
CA ILE A 56 -3.84 -0.73 -3.60
C ILE A 56 -5.14 -0.54 -2.83
N ASP A 57 -6.23 -1.04 -3.42
CA ASP A 57 -7.58 -0.90 -2.88
C ASP A 57 -8.01 -2.23 -2.27
N ASN A 58 -8.73 -2.19 -1.14
CA ASN A 58 -9.16 -3.31 -0.28
C ASN A 58 -8.25 -3.63 0.93
N ALA A 59 -8.28 -2.77 1.95
CA ALA A 59 -7.48 -2.89 3.16
C ALA A 59 -7.87 -4.06 4.11
N LEU A 60 -8.57 -5.11 3.69
CA LEU A 60 -9.11 -6.11 4.63
C LEU A 60 -8.22 -7.34 4.86
N PHE A 61 -7.19 -7.56 4.02
CA PHE A 61 -6.35 -8.76 4.09
C PHE A 61 -4.87 -8.45 4.37
N TRP A 62 -4.14 -9.43 4.92
CA TRP A 62 -2.71 -9.31 5.23
C TRP A 62 -1.83 -9.05 4.00
N GLU A 63 -2.21 -9.57 2.84
CA GLU A 63 -1.50 -9.34 1.57
C GLU A 63 -1.36 -7.84 1.24
N PHE A 64 -2.36 -7.03 1.60
CA PHE A 64 -2.33 -5.58 1.37
C PHE A 64 -1.28 -4.86 2.20
N VAL A 65 -1.02 -5.35 3.41
CA VAL A 65 0.06 -4.83 4.26
C VAL A 65 1.39 -5.07 3.55
N GLY A 66 1.63 -6.29 3.05
CA GLY A 66 2.83 -6.62 2.29
C GLY A 66 3.01 -5.75 1.04
N LYS A 67 1.96 -5.61 0.21
CA LYS A 67 1.99 -4.75 -0.98
C LYS A 67 2.28 -3.29 -0.64
N ARG A 68 1.68 -2.76 0.44
CA ARG A 68 1.91 -1.37 0.89
C ARG A 68 3.34 -1.16 1.38
N LEU A 69 3.85 -2.07 2.21
CA LEU A 69 5.24 -2.03 2.68
C LEU A 69 6.22 -2.10 1.50
N PHE A 70 5.94 -2.92 0.49
CA PHE A 70 6.72 -2.97 -0.74
C PHE A 70 6.75 -1.63 -1.47
N LEU A 71 5.59 -0.98 -1.68
CA LEU A 71 5.55 0.35 -2.30
C LEU A 71 6.34 1.39 -1.50
N LYS A 72 6.32 1.28 -0.17
CA LYS A 72 7.07 2.16 0.74
C LYS A 72 8.58 1.96 0.65
N ILE A 73 9.05 0.72 0.63
CA ILE A 73 10.46 0.37 0.41
C ILE A 73 11.00 1.02 -0.87
N GLN A 74 10.17 1.02 -1.91
CA GLN A 74 10.56 1.46 -3.25
C GLN A 74 10.35 2.96 -3.50
N GLU A 75 9.81 3.70 -2.53
CA GLU A 75 9.49 5.13 -2.65
C GLU A 75 10.75 5.97 -3.01
N LYS A 76 11.91 5.61 -2.48
CA LYS A 76 13.19 6.28 -2.80
C LYS A 76 13.65 6.04 -4.25
N ASN A 77 13.36 4.86 -4.81
CA ASN A 77 13.87 4.45 -6.13
C ASN A 77 13.00 4.98 -7.28
N PHE A 78 11.68 5.01 -7.10
CA PHE A 78 10.73 5.33 -8.18
C PHE A 78 9.93 6.61 -7.95
N HIS A 79 10.07 7.27 -6.78
CA HIS A 79 9.43 8.55 -6.40
C HIS A 79 7.89 8.57 -6.36
N THR A 80 7.21 7.63 -7.02
CA THR A 80 5.75 7.50 -7.05
C THR A 80 5.36 6.03 -7.02
N ALA A 81 4.27 5.72 -6.33
CA ALA A 81 3.75 4.35 -6.26
C ALA A 81 3.34 3.79 -7.63
N LYS A 82 2.78 4.62 -8.52
CA LYS A 82 2.42 4.19 -9.88
C LYS A 82 3.64 3.67 -10.63
N ARG A 83 4.74 4.42 -10.59
CA ARG A 83 5.98 4.03 -11.26
C ARG A 83 6.56 2.74 -10.67
N THR A 84 6.53 2.60 -9.34
CA THR A 84 6.91 1.33 -8.68
C THR A 84 6.11 0.16 -9.24
N VAL A 85 4.77 0.29 -9.35
CA VAL A 85 3.93 -0.76 -9.93
C VAL A 85 4.29 -1.02 -11.39
N ASN A 86 4.38 0.03 -12.22
CA ASN A 86 4.63 -0.15 -13.66
C ASN A 86 5.99 -0.78 -13.96
N GLU A 87 7.04 -0.41 -13.22
CA GLU A 87 8.41 -0.86 -13.50
C GLU A 87 8.77 -2.17 -12.79
N MET A 88 8.26 -2.41 -11.57
CA MET A 88 8.61 -3.63 -10.80
C MET A 88 7.58 -4.75 -10.92
N ILE A 89 6.33 -4.41 -11.22
CA ILE A 89 5.22 -5.38 -11.29
C ILE A 89 4.42 -5.17 -12.58
N PRO A 90 5.06 -5.26 -13.76
CA PRO A 90 4.40 -5.05 -15.06
C PRO A 90 3.23 -6.01 -15.29
N SER A 91 3.24 -7.19 -14.67
CA SER A 91 2.13 -8.16 -14.70
C SER A 91 0.81 -7.60 -14.16
N THR A 92 0.84 -6.47 -13.43
CA THR A 92 -0.39 -5.77 -13.04
C THR A 92 -1.19 -5.29 -14.26
N GLN A 93 -0.51 -4.85 -15.33
CA GLN A 93 -1.18 -4.49 -16.59
C GLN A 93 -1.84 -5.70 -17.24
N GLU A 94 -1.19 -6.86 -17.14
CA GLU A 94 -1.67 -8.15 -17.65
C GLU A 94 -2.84 -8.72 -16.83
N MET A 95 -3.25 -8.02 -15.76
CA MET A 95 -4.45 -8.31 -14.97
C MET A 95 -5.59 -7.31 -15.19
N LEU A 96 -5.39 -6.26 -16.01
CA LEU A 96 -6.44 -5.29 -16.33
C LEU A 96 -7.67 -5.97 -16.95
N PRO A 97 -8.91 -5.52 -16.63
CA PRO A 97 -10.11 -6.05 -17.25
C PRO A 97 -10.09 -5.90 -18.78
N ILE A 98 -10.64 -6.90 -19.47
CA ILE A 98 -10.90 -6.86 -20.92
C ILE A 98 -12.39 -6.72 -21.25
N PHE A 99 -13.19 -6.34 -20.25
CA PHE A 99 -14.61 -6.05 -20.34
C PHE A 99 -14.85 -4.65 -19.78
N ASP A 100 -16.00 -4.05 -20.09
CA ASP A 100 -16.30 -2.70 -19.64
C ASP A 100 -16.55 -2.64 -18.13
N PHE A 101 -15.82 -1.75 -17.45
CA PHE A 101 -15.81 -1.66 -15.98
C PHE A 101 -15.76 -0.21 -15.46
N LEU A 102 -15.70 0.78 -16.35
CA LEU A 102 -15.70 2.20 -15.99
C LEU A 102 -17.03 2.86 -16.39
N LYS A 103 -17.62 3.65 -15.48
CA LYS A 103 -18.85 4.42 -15.71
C LYS A 103 -18.59 5.91 -15.59
N ASN A 104 -18.96 6.66 -16.62
CA ASN A 104 -18.88 8.12 -16.63
C ASN A 104 -19.99 8.73 -15.73
N PRO A 105 -19.89 10.03 -15.39
CA PRO A 105 -20.88 10.70 -14.53
C PRO A 105 -22.30 10.74 -15.11
N ASP A 106 -22.45 10.63 -16.43
CA ASP A 106 -23.74 10.55 -17.13
C ASP A 106 -24.35 9.12 -17.13
N GLY A 107 -23.66 8.15 -16.50
CA GLY A 107 -24.06 6.75 -16.45
C GLY A 107 -23.64 5.93 -17.68
N SER A 108 -23.02 6.55 -18.68
CA SER A 108 -22.50 5.82 -19.84
C SER A 108 -21.33 4.92 -19.43
N ILE A 109 -21.35 3.68 -19.94
CA ILE A 109 -20.27 2.73 -19.74
C ILE A 109 -19.18 3.01 -20.78
N LYS A 110 -17.94 3.14 -20.34
CA LYS A 110 -16.79 3.35 -21.21
C LYS A 110 -16.35 2.02 -21.83
N ASP A 111 -16.31 1.96 -23.15
CA ASP A 111 -15.80 0.81 -23.90
C ASP A 111 -14.32 0.59 -23.59
N VAL A 112 -13.99 -0.60 -23.08
CA VAL A 112 -12.63 -1.01 -22.73
C VAL A 112 -11.66 -0.91 -23.91
N ASN A 113 -12.14 -1.05 -25.15
CA ASN A 113 -11.29 -0.94 -26.34
C ASN A 113 -10.90 0.52 -26.66
N SER A 114 -11.70 1.48 -26.20
CA SER A 114 -11.41 2.91 -26.31
C SER A 114 -10.37 3.41 -25.30
N MET A 115 -10.03 2.60 -24.30
CA MET A 115 -9.08 2.95 -23.25
C MET A 115 -7.63 3.05 -23.77
N VAL A 116 -6.84 3.87 -23.08
CA VAL A 116 -5.40 4.03 -23.31
C VAL A 116 -4.65 2.82 -22.76
N GLU A 117 -4.87 2.49 -21.48
CA GLU A 117 -4.28 1.33 -20.82
C GLU A 117 -5.16 0.11 -21.05
N LYS A 118 -4.58 -0.94 -21.66
CA LYS A 118 -5.32 -2.13 -22.08
C LYS A 118 -4.53 -3.39 -21.80
N ASN A 119 -5.26 -4.47 -21.56
CA ASN A 119 -4.69 -5.80 -21.38
C ASN A 119 -4.61 -6.54 -22.71
N GLU A 120 -3.54 -6.32 -23.47
CA GLU A 120 -3.34 -7.07 -24.73
C GLU A 120 -2.94 -8.53 -24.46
N TYR A 121 -2.40 -8.84 -23.29
CA TYR A 121 -2.04 -10.21 -22.92
C TYR A 121 -3.28 -11.11 -22.77
N LEU A 122 -4.24 -10.73 -21.93
CA LEU A 122 -5.45 -11.54 -21.71
C LEU A 122 -6.33 -11.63 -22.96
N LYS A 123 -6.41 -10.58 -23.78
CA LYS A 123 -7.11 -10.63 -25.07
C LYS A 123 -6.59 -11.76 -25.95
N ASN A 124 -5.27 -11.94 -26.00
CA ASN A 124 -4.63 -13.01 -26.77
C ASN A 124 -4.70 -14.38 -26.08
N LEU A 125 -4.88 -14.42 -24.76
CA LEU A 125 -5.00 -15.65 -23.98
C LEU A 125 -6.42 -16.24 -23.97
N LEU A 126 -7.42 -15.59 -24.57
CA LEU A 126 -8.81 -16.08 -24.57
C LEU A 126 -9.01 -17.36 -25.37
N ASP A 127 -8.16 -17.64 -26.36
CA ASP A 127 -8.27 -18.86 -27.17
C ASP A 127 -7.94 -20.10 -26.33
N THR A 128 -8.93 -20.96 -26.16
CA THR A 128 -8.81 -22.24 -25.44
C THR A 128 -9.17 -23.43 -26.33
N GLU A 129 -9.37 -23.23 -27.64
CA GLU A 129 -9.91 -24.27 -28.53
C GLU A 129 -9.09 -25.56 -28.52
N SER A 130 -7.76 -25.47 -28.34
CA SER A 130 -6.88 -26.64 -28.30
C SER A 130 -7.01 -27.49 -27.03
N PHE A 131 -7.55 -26.96 -25.93
CA PHE A 131 -7.61 -27.68 -24.64
C PHE A 131 -8.92 -27.46 -23.84
N LYS A 132 -9.96 -26.91 -24.46
CA LYS A 132 -11.24 -26.59 -23.80
C LYS A 132 -11.87 -27.76 -23.05
N GLU A 133 -11.85 -28.95 -23.65
CA GLU A 133 -12.39 -30.18 -23.05
C GLU A 133 -11.61 -30.64 -21.80
N LYS A 134 -10.42 -30.07 -21.56
CA LYS A 134 -9.56 -30.34 -20.40
C LYS A 134 -9.59 -29.21 -19.37
N LEU A 135 -10.28 -28.09 -19.64
CA LEU A 135 -10.28 -26.89 -18.82
C LEU A 135 -11.50 -26.85 -17.90
N VAL A 136 -11.27 -26.92 -16.59
CA VAL A 136 -12.28 -26.67 -15.56
C VAL A 136 -11.98 -25.32 -14.88
N THR A 137 -12.98 -24.44 -14.81
CA THR A 137 -12.84 -23.13 -14.17
C THR A 137 -13.79 -22.99 -12.98
N ILE A 138 -13.28 -23.30 -11.80
CA ILE A 138 -13.98 -23.14 -10.53
C ILE A 138 -13.98 -21.66 -10.15
N TYR A 139 -15.15 -21.07 -9.90
CA TYR A 139 -15.25 -19.67 -9.50
C TYR A 139 -15.94 -19.51 -8.15
N GLY A 140 -15.56 -18.44 -7.44
CA GLY A 140 -16.10 -18.13 -6.12
C GLY A 140 -17.32 -17.22 -6.17
N LYS A 141 -18.23 -17.41 -5.23
CA LYS A 141 -19.34 -16.49 -4.93
C LYS A 141 -19.42 -16.26 -3.42
N GLU A 142 -19.18 -15.03 -2.97
CA GLU A 142 -19.38 -14.67 -1.58
C GLU A 142 -20.88 -14.57 -1.26
N ASP A 143 -21.30 -15.12 -0.12
CA ASP A 143 -22.70 -15.17 0.32
C ASP A 143 -22.98 -14.35 1.58
N ASN A 144 -21.95 -13.74 2.17
CA ASN A 144 -22.08 -12.89 3.34
C ASN A 144 -22.87 -11.60 3.01
N PRO A 145 -24.02 -11.35 3.67
CA PRO A 145 -24.82 -10.15 3.45
C PRO A 145 -24.01 -8.87 3.70
N GLY A 146 -24.02 -7.96 2.71
CA GLY A 146 -23.30 -6.69 2.79
C GLY A 146 -21.83 -6.75 2.38
N LYS A 147 -21.36 -7.88 1.84
CA LYS A 147 -20.05 -8.01 1.18
C LYS A 147 -20.26 -8.46 -0.25
N ASP A 148 -19.97 -7.54 -1.18
CA ASP A 148 -20.15 -7.78 -2.60
C ASP A 148 -18.85 -7.48 -3.37
N THR A 149 -18.75 -7.98 -4.59
CA THR A 149 -17.60 -7.77 -5.47
C THR A 149 -17.79 -6.49 -6.28
N VAL A 150 -16.74 -5.70 -6.45
CA VAL A 150 -16.82 -4.46 -7.26
C VAL A 150 -17.07 -4.83 -8.71
N GLU A 151 -18.11 -4.25 -9.32
CA GLU A 151 -18.44 -4.44 -10.73
C GLU A 151 -18.06 -3.24 -11.61
N TYR A 152 -18.23 -2.03 -11.09
CA TYR A 152 -17.91 -0.80 -11.81
C TYR A 152 -17.15 0.19 -10.92
N TYR A 153 -16.24 0.93 -11.54
CA TYR A 153 -15.74 2.18 -10.98
C TYR A 153 -16.44 3.36 -11.65
N ASN A 154 -17.03 4.21 -10.82
CA ASN A 154 -17.50 5.52 -11.27
C ASN A 154 -16.28 6.42 -11.43
N VAL A 155 -16.15 7.04 -12.59
CA VAL A 155 -14.98 7.85 -12.94
C VAL A 155 -15.35 9.27 -13.36
N GLU A 156 -14.44 10.20 -13.06
CA GLU A 156 -14.50 11.59 -13.47
C GLU A 156 -13.26 11.99 -14.28
N GLU A 157 -13.26 13.23 -14.80
CA GLU A 157 -12.08 13.80 -15.41
C GLU A 157 -10.91 13.88 -14.41
N ARG A 158 -9.70 13.62 -14.91
CA ARG A 158 -8.47 13.78 -14.14
C ARG A 158 -8.33 15.18 -13.56
N THR A 159 -8.03 15.24 -12.27
CA THR A 159 -7.62 16.49 -11.61
C THR A 159 -6.29 17.00 -12.19
N TYR A 160 -5.94 18.26 -11.93
CA TYR A 160 -4.62 18.79 -12.29
C TYR A 160 -3.48 17.97 -11.65
N LEU A 161 -3.67 17.47 -10.43
CA LEU A 161 -2.69 16.63 -9.75
C LEU A 161 -2.55 15.25 -10.41
N ASP A 162 -3.65 14.68 -10.89
CA ASP A 162 -3.62 13.40 -11.62
C ASP A 162 -2.89 13.55 -12.96
N LYS A 163 -3.24 14.59 -13.73
CA LYS A 163 -2.54 14.90 -15.00
C LYS A 163 -1.05 15.11 -14.77
N LEU A 164 -0.67 15.80 -13.69
CA LEU A 164 0.71 16.00 -13.32
C LEU A 164 1.43 14.71 -12.95
N ARG A 165 0.79 13.84 -12.18
CA ARG A 165 1.35 12.56 -11.72
C ARG A 165 1.19 11.43 -12.76
N GLY A 166 0.62 11.73 -13.92
CA GLY A 166 0.30 10.73 -14.95
C GLY A 166 -0.68 9.66 -14.47
N LEU A 167 -1.53 9.95 -13.48
CA LEU A 167 -2.49 9.00 -12.93
C LEU A 167 -3.80 9.00 -13.73
N TRP A 168 -4.51 7.88 -13.69
CA TRP A 168 -5.90 7.76 -14.13
C TRP A 168 -6.15 8.24 -15.56
N VAL A 169 -5.27 7.86 -16.49
CA VAL A 169 -5.34 8.29 -17.90
C VAL A 169 -6.70 7.96 -18.53
N ASP A 170 -7.35 6.91 -18.04
CA ASP A 170 -8.67 6.48 -18.50
C ASP A 170 -9.86 6.93 -17.64
N GLY A 171 -9.64 7.58 -16.51
CA GLY A 171 -10.69 8.18 -15.67
C GLY A 171 -10.41 8.06 -14.17
N HIS A 172 -10.57 9.16 -13.42
CA HIS A 172 -10.29 9.18 -11.99
C HIS A 172 -11.42 8.50 -11.20
N PRO A 173 -11.18 7.41 -10.45
CA PRO A 173 -12.23 6.77 -9.65
C PRO A 173 -12.74 7.65 -8.52
N THR A 174 -14.06 7.84 -8.46
CA THR A 174 -14.75 8.57 -7.39
C THR A 174 -15.73 7.70 -6.60
N GLY A 175 -16.11 6.54 -7.14
CA GLY A 175 -17.03 5.62 -6.48
C GLY A 175 -16.92 4.19 -7.02
N LYS A 176 -17.62 3.29 -6.33
CA LYS A 176 -17.70 1.87 -6.66
C LYS A 176 -19.16 1.44 -6.70
N GLU A 177 -19.47 0.57 -7.63
CA GLU A 177 -20.71 -0.20 -7.65
C GLU A 177 -20.38 -1.67 -7.48
N TYR A 178 -21.28 -2.40 -6.83
CA TYR A 178 -21.03 -3.77 -6.39
C TYR A 178 -22.09 -4.73 -6.92
N THR A 179 -21.71 -6.00 -7.01
CA THR A 179 -22.57 -7.12 -7.39
C THR A 179 -22.30 -8.32 -6.48
N PRO A 180 -23.34 -9.12 -6.14
CA PRO A 180 -23.15 -10.38 -5.42
C PRO A 180 -22.42 -11.45 -6.27
N ASP A 181 -22.26 -11.24 -7.57
CA ASP A 181 -21.64 -12.21 -8.47
C ASP A 181 -20.10 -12.09 -8.50
N GLY A 182 -19.44 -12.61 -7.48
CA GLY A 182 -17.98 -12.76 -7.41
C GLY A 182 -17.46 -13.12 -6.02
N ASP A 183 -16.14 -13.20 -5.89
CA ASP A 183 -15.46 -13.70 -4.69
C ASP A 183 -14.84 -12.61 -3.80
N LEU A 184 -15.38 -11.38 -3.84
CA LEU A 184 -14.84 -10.16 -3.22
C LEU A 184 -13.55 -9.61 -3.86
N THR A 185 -13.07 -10.23 -4.94
CA THR A 185 -11.92 -9.74 -5.72
C THR A 185 -12.20 -9.91 -7.21
N VAL A 186 -12.44 -11.13 -7.65
CA VAL A 186 -12.72 -11.49 -9.04
C VAL A 186 -14.22 -11.66 -9.25
N LEU A 187 -14.75 -10.94 -10.25
CA LEU A 187 -16.14 -11.10 -10.68
C LEU A 187 -16.38 -12.48 -11.27
N GLY A 188 -17.55 -13.07 -11.02
CA GLY A 188 -17.93 -14.36 -11.59
C GLY A 188 -17.84 -14.39 -13.12
N LYS A 189 -18.25 -13.30 -13.79
CA LYS A 189 -18.13 -13.14 -15.25
C LYS A 189 -16.69 -13.12 -15.78
N SER A 190 -15.71 -12.82 -14.91
CA SER A 190 -14.28 -12.85 -15.22
C SER A 190 -13.65 -14.21 -14.91
N ALA A 191 -14.11 -14.88 -13.84
CA ALA A 191 -13.60 -16.18 -13.43
C ALA A 191 -14.19 -17.38 -14.20
N ALA A 192 -15.42 -17.25 -14.70
CA ALA A 192 -16.05 -18.25 -15.55
C ALA A 192 -15.65 -18.06 -17.04
N MET A 193 -15.40 -19.17 -17.72
CA MET A 193 -15.06 -19.22 -19.15
C MET A 193 -16.13 -20.00 -19.90
N THR A 194 -16.73 -19.37 -20.93
CA THR A 194 -17.77 -20.00 -21.76
C THR A 194 -17.28 -21.28 -22.43
N ASP A 195 -16.01 -21.31 -22.79
CA ASP A 195 -15.39 -22.42 -23.52
C ASP A 195 -14.74 -23.45 -22.57
N ALA A 196 -14.89 -23.33 -21.26
CA ALA A 196 -14.41 -24.37 -20.34
C ALA A 196 -15.33 -25.61 -20.39
N SER A 197 -14.78 -26.79 -20.11
CA SER A 197 -15.56 -28.03 -19.98
C SER A 197 -16.62 -27.92 -18.87
N SER A 198 -16.29 -27.22 -17.80
CA SER A 198 -17.22 -26.91 -16.70
C SER A 198 -16.82 -25.67 -15.92
N ASN A 199 -17.82 -25.05 -15.29
CA ASN A 199 -17.69 -23.84 -14.48
C ASN A 199 -18.40 -24.03 -13.12
N PRO A 200 -17.90 -24.88 -12.21
CA PRO A 200 -18.54 -25.05 -10.91
C PRO A 200 -18.41 -23.78 -10.06
N GLU A 201 -19.47 -23.47 -9.33
CA GLU A 201 -19.53 -22.35 -8.37
C GLU A 201 -19.24 -22.87 -6.96
N VAL A 202 -18.36 -22.19 -6.23
CA VAL A 202 -18.06 -22.47 -4.83
C VAL A 202 -18.38 -21.25 -3.99
N VAL A 203 -19.11 -21.45 -2.89
CA VAL A 203 -19.38 -20.38 -1.94
C VAL A 203 -18.10 -20.02 -1.18
N GLY A 204 -17.71 -18.75 -1.23
CA GLY A 204 -16.58 -18.20 -0.50
C GLY A 204 -15.86 -17.07 -1.22
N ASN A 205 -15.13 -16.27 -0.44
CA ASN A 205 -14.24 -15.25 -1.00
C ASN A 205 -12.99 -15.85 -1.66
N HIS A 206 -12.24 -14.99 -2.36
CA HIS A 206 -11.09 -15.33 -3.19
C HIS A 206 -10.04 -16.22 -2.53
N THR A 207 -9.83 -16.09 -1.22
CA THR A 207 -8.89 -16.95 -0.48
C THR A 207 -9.56 -18.21 0.05
N LYS A 208 -10.81 -18.12 0.51
CA LYS A 208 -11.53 -19.23 1.13
C LYS A 208 -11.89 -20.34 0.14
N ILE A 209 -12.10 -20.03 -1.14
CA ILE A 209 -12.44 -21.04 -2.18
C ILE A 209 -11.43 -22.18 -2.32
N VAL A 210 -10.19 -22.04 -1.84
CA VAL A 210 -9.18 -23.12 -1.83
C VAL A 210 -8.87 -23.66 -0.42
N GLN A 211 -9.59 -23.17 0.59
CA GLN A 211 -9.40 -23.51 2.00
C GLN A 211 -10.64 -24.17 2.63
N THR A 212 -11.79 -24.11 1.96
CA THR A 212 -13.03 -24.77 2.40
C THR A 212 -13.07 -26.22 1.93
N THR A 213 -13.79 -27.06 2.67
CA THR A 213 -14.02 -28.46 2.31
C THR A 213 -14.68 -28.54 0.94
N GLU A 214 -15.66 -27.67 0.69
CA GLU A 214 -16.41 -27.59 -0.56
C GLU A 214 -15.49 -27.25 -1.73
N GLY A 215 -14.65 -26.22 -1.59
CA GLY A 215 -13.72 -25.82 -2.64
C GLY A 215 -12.64 -26.86 -2.92
N ILE A 216 -12.11 -27.50 -1.88
CA ILE A 216 -11.15 -28.60 -2.04
C ILE A 216 -11.84 -29.81 -2.71
N GLN A 217 -13.08 -30.12 -2.34
CA GLN A 217 -13.84 -31.20 -2.95
C GLN A 217 -14.07 -30.96 -4.44
N GLU A 218 -14.48 -29.74 -4.83
CA GLU A 218 -14.65 -29.39 -6.25
C GLU A 218 -13.34 -29.50 -7.05
N ILE A 219 -12.19 -29.18 -6.45
CA ILE A 219 -10.89 -29.42 -7.08
C ILE A 219 -10.63 -30.92 -7.27
N LEU A 220 -10.92 -31.74 -6.26
CA LEU A 220 -10.73 -33.20 -6.34
C LEU A 220 -11.65 -33.83 -7.39
N ASP A 221 -12.91 -33.39 -7.44
CA ASP A 221 -13.91 -33.85 -8.41
C ASP A 221 -13.52 -33.42 -9.82
N ALA A 222 -13.06 -32.17 -10.00
CA ALA A 222 -12.51 -31.70 -11.27
C ALA A 222 -11.31 -32.54 -11.74
N LEU A 223 -10.56 -33.15 -10.83
CA LEU A 223 -9.41 -34.03 -11.11
C LEU A 223 -9.77 -35.52 -11.23
N ASP A 224 -11.05 -35.88 -11.11
CA ASP A 224 -11.54 -37.27 -11.03
C ASP A 224 -10.90 -38.09 -9.88
N ILE A 225 -10.54 -37.43 -8.76
CA ILE A 225 -9.93 -38.08 -7.60
C ILE A 225 -11.04 -38.61 -6.68
N ILE A 226 -11.25 -39.92 -6.69
CA ILE A 226 -12.30 -40.58 -5.90
C ILE A 226 -11.74 -41.05 -4.55
N GLY A 227 -12.54 -40.89 -3.48
CA GLY A 227 -12.26 -41.46 -2.16
C GLY A 227 -11.26 -40.68 -1.30
N ALA A 228 -10.80 -39.51 -1.77
CA ALA A 228 -10.10 -38.54 -0.95
C ALA A 228 -11.11 -37.73 -0.12
N THR A 229 -10.75 -37.41 1.12
CA THR A 229 -11.54 -36.52 1.99
C THR A 229 -10.77 -35.23 2.21
N PRO A 230 -11.35 -34.05 1.91
CA PRO A 230 -10.70 -32.78 2.23
C PRO A 230 -10.37 -32.67 3.71
N ILE A 231 -9.15 -32.23 4.03
CA ILE A 231 -8.72 -31.94 5.39
C ILE A 231 -8.36 -30.46 5.45
N ILE A 232 -9.01 -29.72 6.36
CA ILE A 232 -8.67 -28.33 6.66
C ILE A 232 -7.74 -28.36 7.88
N ASP A 233 -6.43 -28.43 7.64
CA ASP A 233 -5.43 -28.25 8.70
C ASP A 233 -5.08 -26.76 8.76
N GLY A 234 -6.02 -25.97 9.29
CA GLY A 234 -5.88 -24.52 9.34
C GLY A 234 -4.82 -24.12 10.36
N ILE A 235 -3.67 -23.62 9.91
CA ILE A 235 -2.91 -22.66 10.73
C ILE A 235 -3.84 -21.44 10.87
N PRO A 236 -4.32 -21.10 12.08
CA PRO A 236 -5.18 -19.94 12.23
C PRO A 236 -4.38 -18.71 11.80
N THR A 237 -4.76 -18.09 10.68
CA THR A 237 -4.20 -16.80 10.31
C THR A 237 -4.62 -15.81 11.40
N PRO A 238 -3.66 -15.13 12.06
CA PRO A 238 -4.01 -14.16 13.08
C PRO A 238 -4.95 -13.10 12.49
N PRO A 239 -5.91 -12.58 13.26
CA PRO A 239 -6.80 -11.54 12.77
C PRO A 239 -5.96 -10.34 12.34
N ARG A 240 -6.36 -9.71 11.23
CA ARG A 240 -5.67 -8.51 10.73
C ARG A 240 -5.88 -7.31 11.67
N ASN A 241 -7.06 -7.20 12.27
CA ASN A 241 -7.45 -6.07 13.09
C ASN A 241 -7.81 -6.54 14.51
N PRO A 242 -7.45 -5.77 15.56
CA PRO A 242 -6.47 -4.69 15.53
C PRO A 242 -5.04 -5.22 15.40
N SER A 243 -4.19 -4.56 14.62
CA SER A 243 -2.76 -4.87 14.57
C SER A 243 -1.89 -3.63 14.53
N LEU A 244 -0.70 -3.76 15.12
CA LEU A 244 0.37 -2.78 15.01
C LEU A 244 1.51 -3.35 14.17
N ILE A 245 1.95 -2.57 13.17
CA ILE A 245 3.04 -2.92 12.26
C ILE A 245 4.17 -1.91 12.47
N CYS A 246 5.40 -2.39 12.66
CA CYS A 246 6.59 -1.55 12.71
C CYS A 246 7.67 -2.14 11.79
N MET A 247 8.14 -1.36 10.82
CA MET A 247 9.22 -1.78 9.91
C MET A 247 10.31 -0.72 9.88
N ALA A 248 11.55 -1.10 10.20
CA ALA A 248 12.68 -0.18 10.21
C ALA A 248 13.66 -0.44 9.07
N HIS A 249 14.01 0.59 8.31
CA HIS A 249 15.08 0.56 7.32
C HIS A 249 16.41 0.90 7.99
N SER A 250 17.47 0.20 7.57
CA SER A 250 18.85 0.39 8.05
C SER A 250 19.29 1.86 8.09
N PRO A 251 20.22 2.21 9.02
CA PRO A 251 21.06 1.33 9.81
C PRO A 251 20.62 1.18 11.29
N VAL A 252 19.43 0.61 11.53
CA VAL A 252 18.94 0.37 12.90
C VAL A 252 18.47 -1.06 13.12
N ASN A 253 18.60 -1.56 14.34
CA ASN A 253 17.78 -2.65 14.86
C ASN A 253 16.54 -2.07 15.53
N ILE A 254 15.45 -2.83 15.57
CA ILE A 254 14.17 -2.41 16.13
C ILE A 254 13.71 -3.36 17.23
N LYS A 255 13.21 -2.79 18.33
CA LYS A 255 12.51 -3.48 19.41
C LYS A 255 11.28 -2.67 19.81
N VAL A 256 10.16 -3.35 20.08
CA VAL A 256 8.91 -2.75 20.52
C VAL A 256 8.54 -3.35 21.87
N THR A 257 8.23 -2.52 22.85
CA THR A 257 7.66 -2.89 24.15
C THR A 257 6.19 -2.50 24.18
N ALA A 258 5.31 -3.44 24.52
CA ALA A 258 3.87 -3.29 24.66
C ALA A 258 3.47 -2.74 26.05
N PRO A 259 2.20 -2.33 26.25
CA PRO A 259 1.72 -1.79 27.53
C PRO A 259 1.86 -2.75 28.72
N ASP A 260 1.93 -4.05 28.47
CA ASP A 260 2.10 -5.11 29.47
C ASP A 260 3.58 -5.52 29.69
N ASP A 261 4.52 -4.67 29.25
CA ASP A 261 5.98 -4.88 29.29
C ASP A 261 6.49 -6.09 28.48
N LYS A 262 5.64 -6.72 27.66
CA LYS A 262 6.09 -7.70 26.66
C LYS A 262 6.73 -7.00 25.47
N GLN A 263 7.60 -7.70 24.76
CA GLN A 263 8.51 -7.19 23.76
C GLN A 263 8.48 -8.01 22.47
N ALA A 264 8.72 -7.35 21.34
CA ALA A 264 9.01 -7.99 20.07
C ALA A 264 10.18 -7.29 19.40
N GLY A 265 11.01 -8.03 18.65
CA GLY A 265 12.14 -7.45 17.92
C GLY A 265 13.51 -7.91 18.41
N HIS A 266 14.52 -7.11 18.08
CA HIS A 266 15.92 -7.40 18.36
C HIS A 266 16.18 -7.50 19.87
N ASN A 267 16.79 -8.62 20.29
CA ASN A 267 17.10 -8.93 21.69
C ASN A 267 15.89 -8.84 22.65
N ALA A 268 14.66 -9.04 22.15
CA ALA A 268 13.46 -9.13 22.99
C ALA A 268 13.52 -10.37 23.89
N VAL A 269 13.20 -10.21 25.18
CA VAL A 269 13.31 -11.30 26.18
C VAL A 269 11.93 -11.77 26.63
N ASN A 270 11.06 -10.85 27.02
CA ASN A 270 9.69 -11.14 27.44
C ASN A 270 8.77 -11.03 26.23
N LEU A 271 8.50 -12.11 25.47
CA LEU A 271 7.91 -11.98 24.13
C LEU A 271 6.42 -11.61 24.15
N ILE A 272 5.99 -10.74 23.23
CA ILE A 272 4.56 -10.51 22.94
C ILE A 272 3.98 -11.76 22.30
N ASP A 273 2.87 -12.27 22.83
CA ASP A 273 2.19 -13.44 22.30
C ASP A 273 1.74 -13.19 20.85
N LYS A 274 1.93 -14.17 19.97
CA LYS A 274 1.57 -14.13 18.53
C LYS A 274 2.29 -13.05 17.70
N ALA A 275 3.16 -12.23 18.29
CA ALA A 275 3.94 -11.27 17.52
C ALA A 275 4.92 -11.98 16.58
N ILE A 276 5.07 -11.42 15.38
CA ILE A 276 5.97 -11.92 14.34
C ILE A 276 7.10 -10.92 14.18
N TYR A 277 8.35 -11.39 14.24
CA TYR A 277 9.53 -10.57 14.00
C TYR A 277 10.41 -11.19 12.89
N SER A 278 10.57 -10.46 11.79
CA SER A 278 11.60 -10.75 10.79
C SER A 278 12.83 -9.90 11.08
N ALA A 279 13.91 -10.53 11.57
CA ALA A 279 15.18 -9.83 11.81
C ALA A 279 15.83 -9.32 10.51
N LYS A 280 15.67 -10.06 9.42
CA LYS A 280 16.20 -9.69 8.09
C LYS A 280 15.52 -8.44 7.56
N ASP A 281 14.20 -8.39 7.63
CA ASP A 281 13.40 -7.29 7.09
C ASP A 281 13.15 -6.18 8.12
N LYS A 282 13.58 -6.40 9.37
CA LYS A 282 13.35 -5.52 10.53
C LYS A 282 11.88 -5.14 10.67
N LEU A 283 11.02 -6.15 10.45
CA LEU A 283 9.58 -6.05 10.46
C LEU A 283 9.02 -6.73 11.70
N ILE A 284 8.23 -6.00 12.46
CA ILE A 284 7.46 -6.47 13.61
C ILE A 284 5.98 -6.34 13.27
N VAL A 285 5.24 -7.43 13.46
CA VAL A 285 3.77 -7.48 13.35
C VAL A 285 3.23 -7.95 14.69
N ILE A 286 2.42 -7.11 15.33
CA ILE A 286 1.74 -7.42 16.59
C ILE A 286 0.25 -7.54 16.27
N PRO A 287 -0.25 -8.75 16.01
CA PRO A 287 -1.68 -8.98 15.86
C PRO A 287 -2.38 -8.91 17.21
N GLU A 288 -3.68 -8.62 17.20
CA GLU A 288 -4.48 -8.45 18.42
C GLU A 288 -3.86 -7.41 19.37
N ALA A 289 -3.26 -6.35 18.80
CA ALA A 289 -2.57 -5.33 19.56
C ALA A 289 -3.51 -4.68 20.60
N GLU A 290 -3.06 -4.66 21.85
CA GLU A 290 -3.82 -4.08 22.95
C GLU A 290 -3.77 -2.54 22.90
N LYS A 291 -4.84 -1.90 23.38
CA LYS A 291 -4.87 -0.44 23.54
C LYS A 291 -3.83 -0.01 24.59
N GLY A 292 -3.03 1.00 24.27
CA GLY A 292 -2.12 1.61 25.23
C GLY A 292 -0.88 2.22 24.60
N GLU A 293 0.10 2.50 25.47
CA GLU A 293 1.37 3.08 25.09
C GLU A 293 2.40 1.99 24.76
N TYR A 294 2.93 2.04 23.55
CA TYR A 294 4.03 1.20 23.09
C TYR A 294 5.31 2.03 23.03
N GLN A 295 6.43 1.42 23.39
CA GLN A 295 7.76 2.02 23.25
C GLN A 295 8.50 1.36 22.09
N ILE A 296 8.94 2.15 21.11
CA ILE A 296 9.76 1.70 20.00
C ILE A 296 11.20 2.15 20.26
N GLU A 297 12.11 1.18 20.36
CA GLU A 297 13.54 1.41 20.50
C GLU A 297 14.23 1.11 19.16
N LEU A 298 14.98 2.10 18.66
CA LEU A 298 15.84 1.98 17.48
C LEU A 298 17.29 2.06 17.94
N ALA A 299 18.04 0.98 17.74
CA ALA A 299 19.46 0.91 18.07
C ALA A 299 20.30 1.02 16.80
N GLY A 300 21.16 2.04 16.72
CA GLY A 300 22.06 2.28 15.61
C GLY A 300 23.05 1.14 15.42
N THR A 301 23.21 0.73 14.16
CA THR A 301 24.20 -0.28 13.75
C THR A 301 25.28 0.29 12.83
N ASP A 302 25.11 1.55 12.40
CA ASP A 302 26.04 2.33 11.59
C ASP A 302 25.55 3.80 11.59
N GLN A 303 26.37 4.72 11.07
CA GLN A 303 25.96 6.08 10.81
C GLN A 303 25.11 6.18 9.53
N GLY A 304 23.91 6.74 9.63
CA GLY A 304 23.08 6.96 8.44
C GLY A 304 21.69 7.51 8.72
N VAL A 305 20.85 7.45 7.68
CA VAL A 305 19.43 7.83 7.76
C VAL A 305 18.60 6.56 7.85
N TYR A 306 17.77 6.46 8.89
CA TYR A 306 16.79 5.40 9.03
C TYR A 306 15.39 5.88 8.62
N ASN A 307 14.53 4.94 8.24
CA ASN A 307 13.10 5.15 8.06
C ASN A 307 12.36 4.13 8.92
N LEU A 308 11.40 4.55 9.73
CA LEU A 308 10.51 3.71 10.52
C LEU A 308 9.08 3.87 9.98
N GLU A 309 8.53 2.80 9.42
CA GLU A 309 7.14 2.72 9.02
C GLU A 309 6.31 2.18 10.18
N ILE A 310 5.23 2.87 10.52
CA ILE A 310 4.28 2.48 11.57
C ILE A 310 2.90 2.36 10.94
N GLY A 311 2.29 1.18 11.03
CA GLY A 311 0.93 0.90 10.58
C GLY A 311 0.01 0.54 11.73
N GLN A 312 -1.09 1.28 11.88
CA GLN A 312 -2.20 0.98 12.78
C GLN A 312 -3.34 0.40 11.94
N LEU A 313 -3.60 -0.89 12.10
CA LEU A 313 -4.66 -1.60 11.37
C LEU A 313 -5.84 -1.79 12.30
N THR A 314 -6.99 -1.22 11.97
CA THR A 314 -8.18 -1.26 12.84
C THR A 314 -9.46 -1.43 12.02
N GLU A 315 -10.55 -1.81 12.70
CA GLU A 315 -11.89 -1.83 12.10
C GLU A 315 -12.37 -0.45 11.64
N ASN A 316 -11.88 0.62 12.28
CA ASN A 316 -12.22 2.01 11.93
C ASN A 316 -11.27 2.60 10.86
N GLY A 317 -10.49 1.74 10.20
CA GLY A 317 -9.58 2.09 9.12
C GLY A 317 -8.11 1.98 9.49
N ASP A 318 -7.27 2.07 8.47
CA ASP A 318 -5.82 2.02 8.65
C ASP A 318 -5.23 3.42 8.71
N GLN A 319 -4.28 3.62 9.62
CA GLN A 319 -3.44 4.81 9.65
C GLN A 319 -1.97 4.42 9.57
N TRP A 320 -1.20 5.18 8.79
CA TRP A 320 0.21 4.90 8.57
C TRP A 320 1.03 6.16 8.70
N GLN A 321 2.20 6.02 9.31
CA GLN A 321 3.16 7.09 9.49
C GLN A 321 4.56 6.60 9.12
N THR A 322 5.30 7.42 8.39
CA THR A 322 6.73 7.22 8.14
C THR A 322 7.52 8.22 8.98
N ILE A 323 8.45 7.73 9.80
CA ILE A 323 9.38 8.56 10.58
C ILE A 323 10.77 8.40 9.96
N LYS A 324 11.39 9.51 9.59
CA LYS A 324 12.76 9.52 9.07
C LYS A 324 13.66 10.27 10.05
N GLY A 325 14.80 9.69 10.38
CA GLY A 325 15.76 10.26 11.32
C GLY A 325 17.18 9.85 10.98
N LYS A 326 18.15 10.51 11.61
CA LYS A 326 19.56 10.14 11.56
C LYS A 326 19.90 9.36 12.81
N ILE A 327 20.86 8.47 12.69
CA ILE A 327 21.39 7.71 13.80
C ILE A 327 22.88 7.48 13.58
N THR A 328 23.61 7.38 14.67
CA THR A 328 25.02 6.99 14.74
C THR A 328 25.15 5.57 15.27
N ASP A 329 26.33 4.96 15.11
CA ASP A 329 26.58 3.62 15.66
C ASP A 329 26.39 3.62 17.19
N GLU A 330 25.75 2.58 17.71
CA GLU A 330 25.39 2.40 19.13
C GLU A 330 24.40 3.43 19.73
N GLU A 331 23.98 4.46 18.98
CA GLU A 331 22.97 5.41 19.43
C GLU A 331 21.61 4.72 19.62
N ILE A 332 20.90 5.07 20.69
CA ILE A 332 19.56 4.55 20.97
C ILE A 332 18.56 5.69 20.89
N VAL A 333 17.59 5.55 19.98
CA VAL A 333 16.42 6.43 19.87
C VAL A 333 15.20 5.70 20.42
N SER A 334 14.52 6.30 21.39
CA SER A 334 13.28 5.77 21.97
C SER A 334 12.11 6.66 21.58
N LEU A 335 11.05 6.04 21.03
CA LEU A 335 9.83 6.72 20.60
C LEU A 335 8.63 6.09 21.31
N ASN A 336 7.77 6.93 21.89
CA ASN A 336 6.53 6.47 22.51
C ASN A 336 5.37 6.61 21.52
N LEU A 337 4.50 5.62 21.50
CA LEU A 337 3.41 5.46 20.56
C LEU A 337 2.11 5.21 21.32
N ASP A 338 1.06 5.98 21.06
CA ASP A 338 -0.27 5.69 21.59
C ASP A 338 -1.11 4.97 20.54
N PHE A 339 -1.57 3.76 20.86
CA PHE A 339 -2.42 2.96 20.00
C PHE A 339 -3.81 2.79 20.61
N ASP A 340 -4.83 3.19 19.86
CA ASP A 340 -6.24 2.94 20.19
C ASP A 340 -6.93 2.24 19.00
N PRO A 341 -7.29 0.94 19.14
CA PRO A 341 -8.04 0.19 18.12
C PRO A 341 -9.32 0.87 17.64
N GLN A 342 -9.92 1.73 18.45
CA GLN A 342 -11.16 2.43 18.11
C GLN A 342 -10.91 3.80 17.47
N SER A 343 -9.69 4.32 17.55
CA SER A 343 -9.36 5.68 17.09
C SER A 343 -7.92 5.72 16.58
N PRO A 344 -7.63 5.07 15.43
CA PRO A 344 -6.28 5.09 14.87
C PRO A 344 -5.90 6.54 14.52
N LYS A 345 -4.74 6.97 14.98
CA LYS A 345 -4.30 8.37 14.81
C LYS A 345 -3.46 8.53 13.56
N MET A 346 -3.61 9.63 12.84
CA MET A 346 -2.70 9.98 11.73
C MET A 346 -1.24 10.09 12.22
N ASN A 347 -1.05 10.57 13.44
CA ASN A 347 0.26 10.64 14.11
C ASN A 347 0.16 9.93 15.46
N PRO A 348 0.54 8.65 15.53
CA PRO A 348 0.46 7.88 16.77
C PRO A 348 1.60 8.17 17.75
N LEU A 349 2.68 8.86 17.34
CA LEU A 349 3.73 9.26 18.27
C LEU A 349 3.19 10.16 19.38
N LYS A 350 3.52 9.80 20.63
CA LYS A 350 3.25 10.61 21.80
C LYS A 350 4.37 11.63 21.95
N ASP A 351 4.07 12.86 21.56
CA ASP A 351 4.95 14.02 21.70
C ASP A 351 4.17 15.18 22.33
N GLU A 352 3.93 15.08 23.64
CA GLU A 352 3.14 16.08 24.39
C GLU A 352 3.73 17.49 24.29
N THR A 353 5.05 17.58 24.09
CA THR A 353 5.76 18.84 23.97
C THR A 353 5.72 19.43 22.56
N GLY A 354 5.67 18.59 21.53
CA GLY A 354 5.81 18.96 20.11
C GLY A 354 7.26 19.06 19.64
N GLU A 355 8.24 18.83 20.52
CA GLU A 355 9.67 18.96 20.22
C GLU A 355 10.17 17.86 19.27
N VAL A 356 9.73 16.61 19.47
CA VAL A 356 10.14 15.47 18.64
C VAL A 356 9.72 15.72 17.19
N PHE A 357 8.48 16.15 16.98
CA PHE A 357 7.99 16.50 15.65
C PHE A 357 8.74 17.68 15.02
N LEU A 358 9.14 18.70 15.80
CA LEU A 358 9.94 19.81 15.27
C LEU A 358 11.31 19.37 14.79
N ASN A 359 12.00 18.55 15.60
CA ASN A 359 13.33 18.05 15.27
C ASN A 359 13.29 17.16 14.03
N LEU A 360 12.33 16.24 13.95
CA LEU A 360 12.12 15.39 12.76
C LEU A 360 11.81 16.23 11.51
N ALA A 361 10.90 17.20 11.63
CA ALA A 361 10.55 18.08 10.51
C ALA A 361 11.73 18.91 10.02
N LYS A 362 12.53 19.45 10.94
CA LYS A 362 13.74 20.21 10.60
C LYS A 362 14.75 19.32 9.88
N GLN A 363 15.03 18.14 10.41
CA GLN A 363 16.00 17.22 9.83
C GLN A 363 15.61 16.80 8.40
N GLN A 364 14.36 16.41 8.18
CA GLN A 364 13.87 16.03 6.86
C GLN A 364 13.91 17.20 5.87
N LEU A 365 13.69 18.42 6.35
CA LEU A 365 13.75 19.62 5.52
C LEU A 365 15.18 19.99 5.12
N GLU A 366 16.17 19.74 5.99
CA GLU A 366 17.60 19.88 5.67
C GLU A 366 18.04 18.87 4.60
N GLU A 367 17.60 17.61 4.73
CA GLU A 367 17.84 16.58 3.71
C GLU A 367 17.18 16.94 2.39
N LEU A 368 15.94 17.43 2.42
CA LEU A 368 15.23 17.90 1.23
C LEU A 368 15.95 19.10 0.58
N ALA A 369 16.51 20.00 1.39
CA ALA A 369 17.29 21.13 0.90
C ALA A 369 18.55 20.67 0.15
N GLN A 370 19.24 19.67 0.69
CA GLN A 370 20.42 19.07 0.06
C GLN A 370 20.03 18.33 -1.23
N TYR A 371 19.00 17.50 -1.19
CA TYR A 371 18.49 16.82 -2.38
C TYR A 371 18.12 17.82 -3.49
N ALA A 372 17.35 18.85 -3.15
CA ALA A 372 16.92 19.88 -4.11
C ALA A 372 18.12 20.64 -4.68
N TRP A 373 19.18 20.86 -3.88
CA TRP A 373 20.43 21.43 -4.35
C TRP A 373 21.10 20.52 -5.39
N ASP A 374 21.29 19.25 -5.08
CA ASP A 374 22.06 18.33 -5.93
C ASP A 374 21.32 17.96 -7.23
N HIS A 375 19.98 17.98 -7.21
CA HIS A 375 19.16 17.42 -8.29
C HIS A 375 18.37 18.46 -9.09
N THR A 376 18.44 19.77 -8.80
CA THR A 376 17.66 20.78 -9.52
C THR A 376 18.51 21.61 -10.48
N SER A 377 18.05 21.71 -11.73
CA SER A 377 18.55 22.61 -12.76
C SER A 377 17.39 23.39 -13.38
N PRO A 378 17.59 24.62 -13.89
CA PRO A 378 18.83 25.39 -13.92
C PRO A 378 19.21 26.00 -12.55
N ALA A 379 20.44 26.49 -12.42
CA ALA A 379 20.99 27.06 -11.18
C ALA A 379 20.17 28.22 -10.57
N SER A 380 19.34 28.89 -11.37
CA SER A 380 18.41 29.92 -10.89
C SER A 380 17.23 29.31 -10.11
N THR A 381 16.68 28.19 -10.60
CA THR A 381 15.64 27.42 -9.90
C THR A 381 16.19 26.79 -8.63
N GLN A 382 17.36 26.16 -8.74
CA GLN A 382 18.11 25.56 -7.62
C GLN A 382 18.29 26.55 -6.46
N ARG A 383 18.86 27.74 -6.74
CA ARG A 383 19.06 28.79 -5.73
C ARG A 383 17.76 29.29 -5.10
N ARG A 384 16.67 29.39 -5.87
CA ARG A 384 15.35 29.77 -5.34
C ARG A 384 14.77 28.71 -4.42
N LEU A 385 14.80 27.43 -4.82
CA LEU A 385 14.33 26.34 -3.96
C LEU A 385 15.12 26.30 -2.65
N HIS A 386 16.44 26.38 -2.73
CA HIS A 386 17.30 26.42 -1.56
C HIS A 386 16.98 27.61 -0.65
N TYR A 387 16.79 28.80 -1.21
CA TYR A 387 16.36 29.98 -0.46
C TYR A 387 15.04 29.77 0.29
N TYR A 388 14.00 29.28 -0.40
CA TYR A 388 12.69 29.08 0.23
C TYR A 388 12.70 27.94 1.26
N THR A 389 13.47 26.89 1.02
CA THR A 389 13.62 25.77 1.99
C THR A 389 14.32 26.26 3.26
N ASN A 390 15.41 27.01 3.12
CA ASN A 390 16.11 27.63 4.26
C ASN A 390 15.25 28.64 5.04
N GLN A 391 14.30 29.30 4.38
CA GLN A 391 13.34 30.16 5.09
C GLN A 391 12.44 29.36 6.04
N VAL A 392 12.08 28.13 5.68
CA VAL A 392 11.33 27.24 6.57
C VAL A 392 12.24 26.73 7.70
N ILE A 393 13.47 26.26 7.38
CA ILE A 393 14.45 25.77 8.37
C ILE A 393 14.73 26.83 9.45
N ARG A 394 15.04 28.07 9.05
CA ARG A 394 15.31 29.17 10.00
C ARG A 394 14.15 29.47 10.94
N ARG A 395 12.90 29.20 10.52
CA ARG A 395 11.72 29.36 11.38
C ARG A 395 11.61 28.23 12.38
N LEU A 396 11.91 26.99 11.97
CA LEU A 396 12.01 25.86 12.88
C LEU A 396 13.13 26.08 13.90
N ASP A 397 14.30 26.57 13.48
CA ASP A 397 15.40 26.94 14.41
C ASP A 397 14.95 27.98 15.44
N ARG A 398 14.20 29.00 15.01
CA ARG A 398 13.65 30.00 15.93
C ARG A 398 12.59 29.40 16.85
N ALA A 399 11.77 28.48 16.35
CA ALA A 399 10.77 27.79 17.16
C ALA A 399 11.45 26.98 18.27
N LEU A 400 12.43 26.15 17.92
CA LEU A 400 13.25 25.37 18.85
C LEU A 400 13.96 26.28 19.86
N TYR A 401 14.63 27.35 19.39
CA TYR A 401 15.26 28.32 20.29
C TYR A 401 14.29 28.90 21.33
N TYR A 402 13.05 29.24 20.96
CA TYR A 402 12.09 29.75 21.94
C TYR A 402 11.44 28.66 22.77
N PHE A 403 11.38 27.44 22.25
CA PHE A 403 10.92 26.27 22.98
C PHE A 403 11.89 25.96 24.13
N ASP A 404 13.20 25.93 23.86
CA ASP A 404 14.27 25.69 24.87
C ASP A 404 14.32 26.75 25.98
N GLN A 405 13.73 27.92 25.72
CA GLN A 405 13.60 29.02 26.66
C GLN A 405 12.24 29.00 27.40
N GLU A 406 11.47 27.93 27.26
CA GLU A 406 10.11 27.76 27.80
C GLU A 406 9.11 28.84 27.33
N ARG A 407 9.40 29.51 26.20
CA ARG A 407 8.55 30.55 25.61
C ARG A 407 7.60 29.95 24.58
N TYR A 408 6.77 28.99 25.01
CA TYR A 408 5.93 28.16 24.15
C TYR A 408 4.99 28.94 23.23
N TYR A 409 4.40 30.05 23.69
CA TYR A 409 3.57 30.88 22.82
C TYR A 409 4.37 31.48 21.66
N LEU A 410 5.59 31.96 21.92
CA LEU A 410 6.44 32.51 20.86
C LEU A 410 6.95 31.39 19.95
N ALA A 411 7.35 30.24 20.51
CA ALA A 411 7.70 29.05 19.75
C ALA A 411 6.59 28.66 18.77
N SER A 412 5.35 28.49 19.25
CA SER A 412 4.20 28.13 18.41
C SER A 412 3.94 29.11 17.26
N ARG A 413 4.20 30.42 17.44
CA ARG A 413 4.09 31.41 16.34
C ARG A 413 5.11 31.14 15.24
N TYR A 414 6.33 30.74 15.59
CA TYR A 414 7.35 30.37 14.60
C TYR A 414 7.02 29.03 13.93
N VAL A 415 6.47 28.06 14.66
CA VAL A 415 5.99 26.79 14.07
C VAL A 415 4.85 27.02 13.08
N PHE A 416 3.88 27.86 13.44
CA PHE A 416 2.81 28.24 12.51
C PHE A 416 3.38 28.96 11.28
N SER A 417 4.35 29.86 11.49
CA SER A 417 5.05 30.53 10.39
C SER A 417 5.76 29.54 9.47
N SER A 418 6.46 28.52 10.00
CA SER A 418 7.10 27.50 9.17
C SER A 418 6.07 26.68 8.39
N LEU A 419 4.91 26.37 8.96
CA LEU A 419 3.82 25.67 8.26
C LEU A 419 3.33 26.45 7.05
N VAL A 420 3.08 27.76 7.21
CA VAL A 420 2.66 28.65 6.11
C VAL A 420 3.74 28.73 5.02
N PHE A 421 5.02 28.81 5.39
CA PHE A 421 6.11 28.87 4.41
C PHE A 421 6.37 27.53 3.71
N ASN A 422 6.18 26.40 4.40
CA ASN A 422 6.21 25.07 3.79
C ASN A 422 5.11 24.95 2.73
N TYR A 423 3.88 25.39 3.04
CA TYR A 423 2.79 25.42 2.08
C TYR A 423 3.10 26.32 0.86
N ARG A 424 3.66 27.52 1.09
CA ARG A 424 4.08 28.42 0.01
C ARG A 424 5.16 27.78 -0.87
N LEU A 425 6.11 27.06 -0.30
CA LEU A 425 7.14 26.35 -1.06
C LEU A 425 6.52 25.29 -2.00
N ARG A 426 5.52 24.53 -1.52
CA ARG A 426 4.75 23.60 -2.39
C ARG A 426 4.09 24.32 -3.57
N LEU A 427 3.51 25.51 -3.34
CA LEU A 427 2.95 26.34 -4.40
C LEU A 427 4.00 26.86 -5.37
N THR A 428 5.19 27.25 -4.88
CA THR A 428 6.30 27.67 -5.73
C THR A 428 6.78 26.53 -6.63
N ILE A 429 6.84 25.29 -6.12
CA ILE A 429 7.17 24.12 -6.94
C ILE A 429 6.15 23.92 -8.06
N ASN A 430 4.85 24.10 -7.79
CA ASN A 430 3.81 24.07 -8.85
C ASN A 430 4.05 25.14 -9.92
N GLN A 431 4.47 26.35 -9.52
CA GLN A 431 4.79 27.42 -10.49
C GLN A 431 6.03 27.09 -11.31
N PHE A 432 7.08 26.54 -10.70
CA PHE A 432 8.29 26.14 -11.43
C PHE A 432 7.98 25.06 -12.45
N LEU A 433 7.17 24.09 -12.07
CA LEU A 433 6.71 23.03 -12.94
C LEU A 433 5.84 23.55 -14.10
N LYS A 434 4.91 24.48 -13.83
CA LYS A 434 4.09 25.13 -14.89
C LYS A 434 4.94 25.88 -15.92
N HIS A 435 6.14 26.32 -15.55
CA HIS A 435 7.07 27.05 -16.40
C HIS A 435 8.27 26.21 -16.85
N ASP A 436 8.16 24.87 -16.79
CA ASP A 436 9.20 23.92 -17.19
C ASP A 436 10.58 24.16 -16.56
N ARG A 437 10.59 24.74 -15.34
CA ARG A 437 11.81 25.06 -14.58
C ARG A 437 12.31 23.91 -13.71
N ILE A 438 11.49 22.88 -13.57
CA ILE A 438 11.78 21.63 -12.84
C ILE A 438 10.98 20.52 -13.52
N GLY A 439 11.58 19.34 -13.66
CA GLY A 439 10.90 18.18 -14.23
C GLY A 439 9.76 17.68 -13.33
N PRO A 440 8.71 17.06 -13.91
CA PRO A 440 7.53 16.61 -13.18
C PRO A 440 7.87 15.64 -12.04
N GLU A 441 8.78 14.67 -12.28
CA GLU A 441 9.20 13.68 -11.28
C GLU A 441 9.78 14.34 -10.02
N LYS A 442 10.74 15.25 -10.22
CA LYS A 442 11.38 15.98 -9.13
C LYS A 442 10.39 16.87 -8.39
N ALA A 443 9.50 17.54 -9.12
CA ALA A 443 8.45 18.35 -8.53
C ALA A 443 7.50 17.53 -7.64
N ILE A 444 7.13 16.32 -8.08
CA ILE A 444 6.28 15.40 -7.32
C ILE A 444 6.99 14.94 -6.05
N TYR A 445 8.24 14.47 -6.16
CA TYR A 445 9.05 14.05 -5.02
C TYR A 445 9.15 15.16 -3.96
N LEU A 446 9.58 16.36 -4.35
CA LEU A 446 9.69 17.50 -3.43
C LEU A 446 8.35 17.84 -2.76
N LYS A 447 7.24 17.75 -3.49
CA LYS A 447 5.90 18.04 -2.95
C LYS A 447 5.42 17.00 -1.95
N ASN A 448 5.72 15.72 -2.16
CA ASN A 448 5.37 14.64 -1.26
C ASN A 448 6.16 14.77 0.05
N GLU A 449 7.48 15.01 -0.03
CA GLU A 449 8.32 15.23 1.15
C GLU A 449 7.85 16.47 1.95
N LEU A 450 7.53 17.58 1.28
CA LEU A 450 7.02 18.77 1.96
C LEU A 450 5.65 18.54 2.62
N GLU A 451 4.83 17.64 2.09
CA GLU A 451 3.54 17.28 2.67
C GLU A 451 3.72 16.50 3.97
N GLU A 452 4.60 15.50 4.01
CA GLU A 452 4.95 14.77 5.23
C GLU A 452 5.59 15.69 6.28
N ILE A 453 6.52 16.55 5.85
CA ILE A 453 7.09 17.59 6.72
C ILE A 453 6.00 18.51 7.27
N GLY A 454 5.03 18.90 6.44
CA GLY A 454 3.89 19.73 6.85
C GLY A 454 3.03 19.08 7.93
N LYS A 455 2.79 17.76 7.86
CA LYS A 455 2.05 17.00 8.88
C LYS A 455 2.79 16.99 10.22
N MET A 456 4.11 16.82 10.22
CA MET A 456 4.91 16.90 11.44
C MET A 456 4.90 18.31 12.03
N ILE A 457 5.11 19.35 11.23
CA ILE A 457 5.05 20.75 11.69
C ILE A 457 3.67 21.07 12.28
N SER A 458 2.59 20.58 11.66
CA SER A 458 1.23 20.76 12.18
C SER A 458 1.02 20.07 13.53
N SER A 459 1.58 18.87 13.71
CA SER A 459 1.47 18.11 14.96
C SER A 459 2.25 18.77 16.08
N ALA A 460 3.48 19.20 15.79
CA ALA A 460 4.29 20.03 16.70
C ALA A 460 3.54 21.29 17.14
N TRP A 461 2.92 22.01 16.18
CA TRP A 461 2.22 23.25 16.48
C TRP A 461 1.06 23.03 17.47
N VAL A 462 0.24 22.01 17.26
CA VAL A 462 -0.90 21.69 18.15
C VAL A 462 -0.42 21.47 19.58
N ASN A 463 0.67 20.71 19.76
CA ASN A 463 1.17 20.36 21.08
C ASN A 463 1.86 21.55 21.77
N ILE A 464 2.74 22.27 21.07
CA ILE A 464 3.41 23.47 21.62
C ILE A 464 2.39 24.56 21.96
N TYR A 465 1.33 24.73 21.15
CA TYR A 465 0.29 25.71 21.41
C TYR A 465 -0.53 25.36 22.66
N LYS A 466 -0.80 24.07 22.91
CA LYS A 466 -1.43 23.60 24.15
C LYS A 466 -0.52 23.85 25.36
N SER A 467 0.78 23.60 25.25
CA SER A 467 1.77 23.86 26.30
C SER A 467 1.91 25.35 26.65
N ALA A 468 1.46 26.25 25.77
CA ALA A 468 1.38 27.68 26.05
C ALA A 468 0.14 28.10 26.87
N ASP A 469 -0.61 27.12 27.42
CA ASP A 469 -1.88 27.31 28.14
C ASP A 469 -2.91 28.12 27.32
N LYS A 470 -2.92 27.89 26.01
CA LYS A 470 -3.89 28.49 25.08
C LYS A 470 -4.87 27.42 24.60
N LYS A 471 -6.17 27.73 24.71
CA LYS A 471 -7.21 26.91 24.10
C LYS A 471 -7.25 27.13 22.60
N ILE A 472 -7.26 26.03 21.84
CA ILE A 472 -7.63 26.06 20.42
C ILE A 472 -9.17 26.21 20.40
N LEU A 473 -9.66 27.37 19.97
CA LEU A 473 -11.07 27.51 19.59
C LEU A 473 -11.19 26.83 18.22
N LEU A 474 -11.70 25.60 18.21
CA LEU A 474 -12.02 24.86 17.00
C LEU A 474 -13.26 25.43 16.32
#